data_AF-A0A7X2MND6-F1
#
_entry.id   AF-A0A7X2MND6-F1
#
_cell.length_a   1.000
_cell.length_b   1.000
_cell.length_c   1.000
_cell.angle_alpha   90.00
_cell.angle_beta   90.00
_cell.angle_gamma   90.00
#
_symmetry.space_group_name_H-M   'P 1'
#
loop_
_entity.id
_entity.type
_entity.pdbx_description
1 polymer ?
#
loop_
_entity_poly.entity_id
_entity_poly.type
_entity_poly.pdbx_seq_one_letter_code
_entity_poly.pdbx_strand_id
1 'polypeptide(L)'
;MTKKEAAELQGISIVTLSKWVSECRLKAYRKGNNLKSPYLFTREDCLAALQAVTASPYKHERVQRIKSEKDQNLVRKNETSEKLHDLLKIRTKRRAST
;
A
#
# COMPACT_ATOMS: atom_id res chain seq x y z
N MET A 1 20.36 -12.30 3.25
CA MET A 1 19.43 -12.15 4.40
C MET A 1 18.00 -11.96 3.90
N THR A 2 17.03 -12.34 4.72
CA THR A 2 15.60 -12.16 4.42
C THR A 2 15.14 -10.73 4.68
N LYS A 3 13.92 -10.41 4.24
CA LYS A 3 13.32 -9.08 4.44
C LYS A 3 13.13 -8.70 5.91
N LYS A 4 12.87 -9.68 6.77
CA LYS A 4 12.71 -9.47 8.22
C LYS A 4 14.05 -9.11 8.86
N GLU A 5 15.07 -9.92 8.59
CA GLU A 5 16.43 -9.70 9.08
C GLU A 5 16.98 -8.34 8.64
N ALA A 6 16.76 -7.96 7.36
CA ALA A 6 17.19 -6.66 6.85
C ALA A 6 16.49 -5.49 7.57
N ALA A 7 15.20 -5.64 7.88
CA ALA A 7 14.42 -4.62 8.58
C ALA A 7 14.87 -4.47 10.03
N GLU A 8 15.15 -5.58 10.71
CA GLU A 8 15.71 -5.61 12.06
C GLU A 8 17.11 -4.99 12.10
N LEU A 9 17.98 -5.32 11.13
CA LEU A 9 19.32 -4.73 11.03
C LEU A 9 19.31 -3.22 10.83
N GLN A 10 18.32 -2.69 10.09
CA GLN A 10 18.18 -1.25 9.88
C GLN A 10 17.33 -0.56 10.96
N GLY A 11 16.67 -1.32 11.86
CA GLY A 11 15.78 -0.76 12.88
C GLY A 11 14.51 -0.12 12.32
N ILE A 12 14.06 -0.55 11.13
CA ILE A 12 12.88 0.02 10.45
C ILE A 12 11.79 -1.03 10.26
N SER A 13 10.57 -0.58 9.94
CA SER A 13 9.49 -1.49 9.59
C SER A 13 9.73 -2.16 8.22
N ILE A 14 9.21 -3.37 8.05
CA ILE A 14 9.23 -4.10 6.76
C ILE A 14 8.55 -3.29 5.64
N VAL A 15 7.54 -2.49 5.98
CA VAL A 15 6.83 -1.61 5.03
C VAL A 15 7.77 -0.51 4.54
N THR A 16 8.51 0.13 5.45
CA THR A 16 9.53 1.13 5.11
C THR A 16 10.61 0.54 4.23
N LEU A 17 11.11 -0.65 4.57
CA LEU A 17 12.12 -1.36 3.78
C LEU A 17 11.61 -1.68 2.36
N SER A 18 10.31 -2.00 2.22
CA SER A 18 9.69 -2.18 0.90
C SER A 18 9.70 -0.90 0.08
N LYS A 19 9.40 0.25 0.70
CA LYS A 19 9.46 1.55 0.04
C LYS A 19 10.87 1.86 -0.44
N TRP A 20 11.89 1.57 0.38
CA TRP A 20 13.29 1.79 -0.01
C TRP A 20 13.70 0.99 -1.25
N VAL A 21 13.19 -0.24 -1.39
CA VAL A 21 13.41 -1.03 -2.62
C VAL A 21 12.70 -0.40 -3.82
N SER A 22 11.45 0.04 -3.66
CA SER A 22 10.71 0.70 -4.75
C SER A 22 11.29 2.06 -5.15
N GLU A 23 11.86 2.79 -4.20
CA GLU A 23 12.53 4.08 -4.40
C GLU A 23 13.98 3.92 -4.90
N CYS A 24 14.42 2.69 -5.22
CA CYS A 24 15.79 2.36 -5.63
C CYS A 24 16.88 2.77 -4.63
N ARG A 25 16.52 2.96 -3.35
CA ARG A 25 17.43 3.31 -2.25
C ARG A 25 18.14 2.09 -1.68
N LEU A 26 17.49 0.94 -1.70
CA LEU A 26 18.03 -0.32 -1.22
C LEU A 26 18.01 -1.35 -2.34
N LYS A 27 19.18 -1.90 -2.65
CA LYS A 27 19.31 -2.96 -3.64
C LYS A 27 18.74 -4.27 -3.09
N ALA A 28 17.87 -4.90 -3.87
CA ALA A 28 17.24 -6.17 -3.53
C ALA A 28 17.47 -7.18 -4.66
N TYR A 29 17.76 -8.42 -4.30
CA TYR A 29 17.94 -9.53 -5.22
C TYR A 29 16.75 -10.47 -5.13
N ARG A 30 16.46 -11.20 -6.20
CA ARG A 30 15.47 -12.27 -6.16
C ARG A 30 16.20 -13.61 -6.16
N LYS A 31 15.74 -14.54 -5.32
CA LYS A 31 16.28 -15.91 -5.28
C LYS A 31 16.01 -16.70 -6.58
N GLY A 32 15.08 -16.25 -7.40
CA GLY A 32 14.74 -16.89 -8.68
C GLY A 32 13.97 -15.94 -9.60
N ASN A 33 13.71 -16.40 -10.83
CA ASN A 33 13.11 -15.59 -11.90
C ASN A 33 11.58 -15.41 -11.78
N ASN A 34 10.94 -16.02 -10.77
CA ASN A 34 9.48 -15.94 -10.62
C ASN A 34 9.07 -14.62 -9.94
N LEU A 35 7.92 -14.06 -10.34
CA LEU A 35 7.38 -12.85 -9.71
C LEU A 35 7.08 -13.01 -8.21
N LYS A 36 6.77 -14.22 -7.76
CA LYS A 36 6.52 -14.55 -6.35
C LYS A 36 7.78 -14.90 -5.56
N SER A 37 8.96 -14.94 -6.20
CA SER A 37 10.21 -15.24 -5.50
C SER A 37 10.50 -14.17 -4.44
N PRO A 38 10.92 -14.57 -3.22
CA PRO A 38 11.20 -13.64 -2.15
C PRO A 38 12.44 -12.78 -2.48
N TYR A 39 12.43 -11.55 -1.95
CA TYR A 39 13.59 -10.68 -1.99
C TYR A 39 14.63 -11.11 -0.96
N LEU A 40 15.89 -11.03 -1.38
CA LEU A 40 17.08 -11.21 -0.58
C LEU A 40 17.89 -9.91 -0.58
N PHE A 41 18.53 -9.66 0.54
CA PHE A 41 19.38 -8.49 0.76
C PHE A 41 20.79 -8.95 1.11
N THR A 42 21.78 -8.10 0.84
CA THR A 42 23.15 -8.27 1.35
C THR A 42 23.36 -7.31 2.52
N ARG A 43 24.30 -7.65 3.41
CA ARG A 43 24.59 -6.79 4.56
C ARG A 43 25.21 -5.47 4.14
N GLU A 44 26.07 -5.53 3.14
CA GLU A 44 26.75 -4.38 2.53
C GLU A 44 25.74 -3.41 1.93
N ASP A 45 24.78 -3.89 1.13
CA ASP A 45 23.74 -3.04 0.54
C ASP A 45 22.86 -2.37 1.63
N CYS A 46 22.55 -3.09 2.71
CA CYS A 46 21.80 -2.53 3.84
C CYS A 46 22.57 -1.42 4.57
N LEU A 47 23.89 -1.55 4.74
CA LEU A 47 24.73 -0.54 5.36
C LEU A 47 24.96 0.66 4.44
N ALA A 48 25.16 0.42 3.14
CA ALA A 48 25.31 1.47 2.14
C ALA A 48 24.04 2.35 2.05
N ALA A 49 22.86 1.73 2.16
CA ALA A 49 21.59 2.47 2.19
C ALA A 49 21.48 3.44 3.39
N LEU A 50 22.09 3.12 4.53
CA LEU A 50 22.13 4.04 5.69
C LEU A 50 23.04 5.24 5.43
N GLN A 51 24.16 5.02 4.76
CA GLN A 51 25.12 6.09 4.44
C GLN A 51 24.59 7.05 3.37
N ALA A 52 23.79 6.55 2.42
CA ALA A 52 23.17 7.37 1.38
C ALA A 52 22.11 8.36 1.92
N VAL A 53 21.62 8.15 3.15
CA VAL A 53 20.72 9.08 3.81
C VAL A 53 21.56 10.20 4.44
N THR A 54 21.88 11.23 3.66
CA THR A 54 22.13 12.55 4.26
C THR A 54 20.87 12.90 5.03
N ALA A 55 20.95 12.94 6.36
CA ALA A 55 19.83 13.12 7.27
C ALA A 55 19.10 14.44 6.98
N SER A 56 18.11 14.41 6.08
CA SER A 56 17.06 15.43 6.07
C SER A 56 16.13 15.08 7.22
N PRO A 57 15.82 16.02 8.13
CA PRO A 57 14.84 15.78 9.18
C PRO A 57 13.55 15.29 8.53
N TYR A 58 13.12 14.10 8.94
CA TYR A 58 11.89 13.48 8.47
C TYR A 58 10.74 14.41 8.82
N LYS A 59 10.25 15.16 7.83
CA LYS A 59 9.00 15.91 7.96
C LYS A 59 7.90 14.87 8.09
N HIS A 60 7.41 14.69 9.30
CA HIS A 60 6.26 13.85 9.60
C HIS A 60 5.01 14.52 9.00
N GLU A 61 4.88 14.52 7.66
CA GLU A 61 3.66 14.95 7.00
C GLU A 61 2.56 13.99 7.43
N ARG A 62 1.66 14.51 8.27
CA ARG A 62 0.54 13.77 8.84
C ARG A 62 -0.19 13.06 7.71
N VAL A 63 -0.39 11.76 7.91
CA VAL A 63 -1.24 10.86 7.12
C VAL A 63 -2.70 11.34 7.19
N GLN A 64 -3.02 12.46 6.57
CA GLN A 64 -4.38 13.00 6.47
C GLN A 64 -4.91 13.00 5.03
N ARG A 65 -4.05 12.84 4.01
CA ARG A 65 -4.47 12.96 2.60
C ARG A 65 -4.99 11.66 1.93
N ILE A 66 -4.65 10.48 2.45
CA ILE A 66 -5.04 9.19 1.83
C ILE A 66 -6.40 8.68 2.34
N LYS A 67 -6.82 9.07 3.55
CA LYS A 67 -8.14 8.66 4.08
C LYS A 67 -9.29 9.30 3.31
N SER A 68 -9.17 10.58 2.95
CA SER A 68 -10.21 11.34 2.27
C SER A 68 -10.64 10.73 0.94
N GLU A 69 -9.73 10.19 0.13
CA GLU A 69 -10.08 9.70 -1.21
C GLU A 69 -10.77 8.32 -1.16
N LYS A 70 -10.36 7.44 -0.24
CA LYS A 70 -11.02 6.15 -0.03
C LYS A 70 -12.40 6.32 0.61
N ASP A 71 -12.52 7.25 1.57
CA ASP A 71 -13.79 7.57 2.22
C ASP A 71 -14.78 8.23 1.23
N GLN A 72 -14.32 9.17 0.39
CA GLN A 72 -15.16 9.76 -0.68
C GLN A 72 -15.67 8.72 -1.68
N ASN A 73 -14.85 7.72 -2.03
CA ASN A 73 -15.23 6.68 -2.99
C ASN A 73 -16.21 5.66 -2.37
N LEU A 74 -16.08 5.37 -1.07
CA LEU A 74 -17.04 4.55 -0.30
C LEU A 74 -18.40 5.25 -0.18
N VAL A 75 -18.43 6.54 0.14
CA VAL A 75 -19.67 7.33 0.24
C VAL A 75 -20.40 7.35 -1.10
N ARG A 76 -19.71 7.63 -2.22
CA ARG A 76 -20.32 7.62 -3.56
C ARG A 76 -20.90 6.26 -3.95
N LYS A 77 -20.25 5.16 -3.59
CA LYS A 77 -20.75 3.80 -3.88
C LYS A 77 -22.07 3.51 -3.17
N ASN A 78 -22.19 3.91 -1.92
CA ASN A 78 -23.40 3.66 -1.14
C ASN A 78 -24.61 4.43 -1.71
N GLU A 79 -24.45 5.70 -2.05
CA GLU A 79 -25.49 6.53 -2.67
C GLU A 79 -26.03 5.92 -3.98
N THR A 80 -25.14 5.39 -4.83
CA THR A 80 -25.57 4.73 -6.08
C THR A 80 -26.34 3.44 -5.84
N SER A 81 -25.97 2.66 -4.81
CA SER A 81 -26.66 1.41 -4.48
C SER A 81 -28.06 1.63 -3.91
N GLU A 82 -28.24 2.64 -3.06
CA GLU A 82 -29.55 3.01 -2.51
C GLU A 82 -30.49 3.49 -3.62
N LYS A 83 -30.00 4.37 -4.50
CA LYS A 83 -30.78 4.90 -5.62
C LYS A 83 -31.20 3.80 -6.60
N LEU A 84 -30.32 2.83 -6.87
CA LEU A 84 -30.65 1.66 -7.68
C LEU A 84 -31.73 0.80 -7.01
N HIS A 85 -31.60 0.57 -5.70
CA HIS A 85 -32.55 -0.24 -4.93
C HIS A 85 -33.97 0.39 -4.91
N ASP A 86 -34.06 1.72 -4.80
CA ASP A 86 -35.34 2.43 -4.87
C ASP A 86 -35.99 2.36 -6.25
N LEU A 87 -35.20 2.50 -7.32
CA LEU A 87 -35.70 2.32 -8.70
C LEU A 87 -36.22 0.90 -8.93
N LEU A 88 -35.53 -0.11 -8.39
CA LEU A 88 -35.96 -1.51 -8.48
C LEU A 88 -37.25 -1.76 -7.70
N LYS A 89 -37.43 -1.18 -6.50
CA LYS A 89 -38.68 -1.24 -5.72
C LYS A 89 -39.87 -0.64 -6.46
N ILE A 90 -39.67 0.49 -7.15
CA ILE A 90 -40.73 1.12 -7.95
C ILE A 90 -41.13 0.21 -9.12
N ARG A 91 -40.14 -0.40 -9.78
CA ARG A 91 -40.37 -1.29 -10.92
C ARG A 91 -41.09 -2.59 -10.53
N THR A 92 -40.76 -3.19 -9.39
CA THR A 92 -41.40 -4.44 -8.95
C THR A 92 -42.83 -4.23 -8.46
N LYS A 93 -43.13 -3.10 -7.80
CA LYS A 93 -44.51 -2.76 -7.41
C LYS A 93 -45.48 -2.66 -8.58
N ARG A 94 -45.03 -2.18 -9.75
CA ARG A 94 -45.89 -2.10 -10.96
C ARG A 94 -46.13 -3.44 -11.66
N ARG A 95 -45.33 -4.47 -11.37
CA ARG A 95 -45.48 -5.81 -11.97
C ARG A 95 -46.38 -6.75 -11.16
N ALA A 96 -46.68 -6.43 -9.91
CA ALA A 96 -47.47 -7.27 -9.00
C ALA A 96 -48.97 -6.90 -8.95
N SER A 97 -49.42 -5.92 -9.75
CA SER A 97 -50.80 -5.41 -9.77
C SER A 97 -51.51 -5.70 -11.10
N THR A 98 -51.23 -6.84 -11.72
CA THR A 98 -51.93 -7.38 -12.89
C THR A 98 -52.15 -8.87 -12.67
#